data_AF-A0A1U7YPM1-F1
#
_entry.id   AF-A0A1U7YPM1-F1
#
_cell.length_a   1.000
_cell.length_b   1.000
_cell.length_c   1.000
_cell.angle_alpha   90.00
_cell.angle_beta   90.00
_cell.angle_gamma   90.00
#
_symmetry.space_group_name_H-M   'P 1'
#
loop_
_entity.id
_entity.type
_entity.pdbx_description
1 polymer ?
#
loop_
_entity_poly.entity_id
_entity_poly.type
_entity_poly.pdbx_seq_one_letter_code
_entity_poly.pdbx_strand_id
1 'polypeptide(L)'
;MMMMMMRFAREWREGGVFAEPKELLEWKVGFTINYTREDPYDPRELSEFLDIKLWFVRLDASYPWLPVVLDWRAGELARYAAMLVPHQMSMRMGVVFNPEALELFAMRKAFIVYSWLKQHKIPKSKLKTRDMARMLGFVAGDELFDLIDAHPISPS
;
A
#
# COMPACT_ATOMS: atom_id res chain seq x y z
N MET A 1 7.75 -13.33 -20.07
CA MET A 1 6.77 -12.26 -19.80
C MET A 1 5.98 -12.66 -18.56
N MET A 2 6.31 -12.09 -17.42
CA MET A 2 5.85 -12.55 -16.12
C MET A 2 4.47 -11.97 -15.80
N MET A 3 3.50 -12.83 -15.56
CA MET A 3 2.12 -12.46 -15.24
C MET A 3 2.04 -12.34 -13.71
N MET A 4 2.06 -11.12 -13.16
CA MET A 4 1.63 -10.91 -11.78
C MET A 4 0.13 -11.16 -11.74
N MET A 5 -0.26 -12.42 -11.54
CA MET A 5 -1.61 -12.75 -11.11
C MET A 5 -1.72 -12.24 -9.67
N MET A 6 -2.15 -10.99 -9.52
CA MET A 6 -2.92 -10.65 -8.34
C MET A 6 -4.07 -11.66 -8.32
N ARG A 7 -4.02 -12.62 -7.39
CA ARG A 7 -5.19 -13.42 -7.08
C ARG A 7 -6.20 -12.49 -6.41
N PHE A 8 -6.85 -11.65 -7.20
CA PHE A 8 -8.20 -11.16 -6.97
C PHE A 8 -9.12 -12.37 -7.06
N ALA A 9 -9.04 -13.26 -6.07
CA ALA A 9 -9.71 -14.54 -6.10
C ALA A 9 -11.19 -14.34 -5.79
N ARG A 10 -11.97 -13.94 -6.81
CA ARG A 10 -13.14 -14.68 -7.33
C ARG A 10 -14.00 -13.83 -8.30
N GLU A 11 -13.90 -12.49 -8.29
CA GLU A 11 -14.90 -11.61 -8.96
C GLU A 11 -14.43 -10.90 -10.25
N TRP A 12 -13.15 -10.92 -10.59
CA TRP A 12 -12.64 -10.16 -11.74
C TRP A 12 -12.95 -10.77 -13.13
N ARG A 13 -13.65 -11.91 -13.20
CA ARG A 13 -13.79 -12.68 -14.45
C ARG A 13 -15.10 -12.46 -15.22
N GLU A 14 -16.07 -11.70 -14.72
CA GLU A 14 -17.31 -11.45 -15.45
C GLU A 14 -17.81 -10.01 -15.19
N GLY A 15 -17.51 -9.09 -16.12
CA GLY A 15 -18.23 -7.82 -16.22
C GLY A 15 -17.88 -6.72 -15.22
N GLY A 16 -16.67 -6.16 -15.29
CA GLY A 16 -16.40 -4.71 -15.28
C GLY A 16 -17.09 -3.76 -14.28
N VAL A 17 -17.53 -4.20 -13.10
CA VAL A 17 -17.99 -3.30 -12.03
C VAL A 17 -16.93 -3.27 -10.95
N PHE A 18 -16.31 -2.11 -10.73
CA PHE A 18 -15.52 -1.90 -9.52
C PHE A 18 -16.47 -2.04 -8.33
N ALA A 19 -16.16 -2.95 -7.39
CA ALA A 19 -16.89 -3.04 -6.13
C ALA A 19 -16.98 -1.65 -5.49
N GLU A 20 -18.10 -1.35 -4.84
CA GLU A 20 -18.29 -0.05 -4.22
C GLU A 20 -17.18 0.18 -3.17
N PRO A 21 -16.66 1.40 -3.00
CA PRO A 21 -15.57 1.70 -2.07
C PRO A 21 -15.79 1.16 -0.64
N LYS A 22 -17.05 1.06 -0.20
CA LYS A 22 -17.41 0.47 1.08
C LYS A 22 -17.15 -1.05 1.13
N GLU A 23 -17.48 -1.76 0.06
CA GLU A 23 -17.26 -3.21 -0.08
C GLU A 23 -15.76 -3.52 -0.16
N LEU A 24 -14.99 -2.70 -0.89
CA LEU A 24 -13.53 -2.82 -0.98
C LEU A 24 -12.85 -2.78 0.41
N LEU A 25 -13.40 -2.01 1.35
CA LEU A 25 -12.82 -1.86 2.70
C LEU A 25 -13.03 -3.09 3.60
N GLU A 26 -13.93 -4.00 3.22
CA GLU A 26 -14.11 -5.28 3.91
C GLU A 26 -13.02 -6.29 3.51
N TRP A 27 -12.29 -6.02 2.43
CA TRP A 27 -11.26 -6.89 1.93
C TRP A 27 -9.99 -6.85 2.78
N LYS A 28 -9.27 -7.97 2.73
CA LYS A 28 -7.92 -8.13 3.29
C LYS A 28 -7.02 -8.62 2.17
N VAL A 29 -6.46 -7.68 1.43
CA VAL A 29 -5.70 -7.96 0.22
C VAL A 29 -4.26 -8.36 0.58
N GLY A 30 -3.80 -9.48 0.04
CA GLY A 30 -2.41 -9.90 0.11
C GLY A 30 -1.82 -10.19 -1.26
N PHE A 31 -0.50 -10.10 -1.37
CA PHE A 31 0.22 -10.31 -2.62
C PHE A 31 0.71 -11.76 -2.76
N THR A 32 0.27 -12.43 -3.83
CA THR A 32 0.94 -13.65 -4.32
C THR A 32 1.80 -13.26 -5.52
N ILE A 33 3.12 -13.38 -5.38
CA ILE A 33 4.07 -13.01 -6.44
C ILE A 33 4.70 -14.30 -6.94
N ASN A 34 4.29 -14.74 -8.14
CA ASN A 34 4.91 -15.87 -8.82
C ASN A 34 6.10 -15.34 -9.63
N TYR A 35 7.28 -15.39 -9.04
CA TYR A 35 8.53 -14.90 -9.63
C TYR A 35 9.49 -16.06 -9.85
N THR A 36 9.94 -16.26 -11.08
CA THR A 36 11.02 -17.21 -11.38
C THR A 36 12.34 -16.46 -11.36
N ARG A 37 13.18 -16.75 -10.36
CA ARG A 37 14.54 -16.20 -10.29
C ARG A 37 15.41 -16.80 -11.39
N GLU A 38 16.27 -15.97 -11.98
CA GLU A 38 17.27 -16.43 -12.95
C GLU A 38 18.26 -17.40 -12.27
N ASP A 39 18.75 -17.01 -11.09
CA ASP A 39 19.53 -17.88 -10.20
C ASP A 39 18.63 -18.37 -9.05
N PRO A 40 18.35 -19.70 -8.95
CA PRO A 40 17.60 -20.27 -7.83
C PRO A 40 18.24 -20.05 -6.45
N TYR A 41 19.54 -19.77 -6.39
CA TYR A 41 20.29 -19.56 -5.15
C TYR A 41 20.52 -18.09 -4.80
N ASP A 42 19.99 -17.15 -5.59
CA ASP A 42 20.05 -15.72 -5.28
C ASP A 42 19.39 -15.46 -3.92
N PRO A 43 20.13 -14.93 -2.91
CA PRO A 43 19.62 -14.79 -1.55
C PRO A 43 18.72 -13.56 -1.36
N ARG A 44 18.59 -12.69 -2.37
CA ARG A 44 17.83 -11.44 -2.26
C ARG A 44 16.36 -11.69 -1.98
N GLU A 45 15.77 -10.81 -1.20
CA GLU A 45 14.32 -10.74 -1.02
C GLU A 45 13.63 -10.20 -2.28
N LEU A 46 12.36 -10.54 -2.49
CA LEU A 46 11.61 -10.07 -3.68
C LEU A 46 11.56 -8.54 -3.79
N SER A 47 11.60 -7.83 -2.65
CA SER A 47 11.62 -6.36 -2.60
C SER A 47 12.94 -5.73 -3.05
N GLU A 48 13.96 -6.54 -3.31
CA GLU A 48 15.26 -6.11 -3.84
C GLU A 48 15.36 -6.27 -5.37
N PHE A 49 14.38 -6.91 -6.02
CA PHE A 49 14.33 -7.06 -7.47
C PHE A 49 13.61 -5.88 -8.14
N LEU A 50 14.32 -5.17 -9.02
CA LEU A 50 13.85 -3.91 -9.60
C LEU A 50 12.60 -4.08 -10.49
N ASP A 51 12.50 -5.18 -11.21
CA ASP A 51 11.35 -5.53 -12.05
C ASP A 51 10.08 -5.73 -11.21
N ILE A 52 10.17 -6.44 -10.08
CA ILE A 52 9.06 -6.59 -9.12
C ILE A 52 8.69 -5.21 -8.57
N LYS A 53 9.66 -4.42 -8.11
CA LYS A 53 9.39 -3.07 -7.60
C LYS A 53 8.70 -2.18 -8.63
N LEU A 54 9.09 -2.26 -9.90
CA LEU A 54 8.48 -1.46 -10.97
C LEU A 54 6.98 -1.78 -11.13
N TRP A 55 6.58 -3.04 -10.95
CA TRP A 55 5.16 -3.41 -10.90
C TRP A 55 4.43 -2.78 -9.72
N PHE A 56 5.06 -2.72 -8.55
CA PHE A 56 4.49 -2.04 -7.39
C PHE A 56 4.43 -0.51 -7.59
N VAL A 57 5.41 0.09 -8.26
CA VAL A 57 5.34 1.51 -8.67
C VAL A 57 4.15 1.75 -9.57
N ARG A 58 3.91 0.90 -10.57
CA ARG A 58 2.73 0.98 -11.43
C ARG A 58 1.43 0.79 -10.63
N LEU A 59 1.40 -0.19 -9.74
CA LEU A 59 0.25 -0.48 -8.87
C LEU A 59 -0.08 0.73 -8.00
N ASP A 60 0.92 1.36 -7.40
CA ASP A 60 0.76 2.56 -6.60
C ASP A 60 0.27 3.75 -7.42
N ALA A 61 0.83 3.93 -8.62
CA ALA A 61 0.38 4.99 -9.52
C ALA A 61 -1.09 4.80 -9.96
N SER A 62 -1.54 3.55 -10.12
CA SER A 62 -2.89 3.23 -10.59
C SER A 62 -3.93 3.23 -9.45
N TYR A 63 -3.53 2.79 -8.26
CA TYR A 63 -4.40 2.59 -7.10
C TYR A 63 -3.71 3.10 -5.83
N PRO A 64 -3.48 4.41 -5.69
CA PRO A 64 -2.67 4.94 -4.60
C PRO A 64 -3.35 4.81 -3.22
N TRP A 65 -4.67 4.54 -3.21
CA TRP A 65 -5.48 4.23 -2.02
C TRP A 65 -5.36 2.78 -1.54
N LEU A 66 -4.81 1.86 -2.35
CA LEU A 66 -4.71 0.42 -2.07
C LEU A 66 -4.18 0.07 -0.67
N PRO A 67 -3.21 0.81 -0.06
CA PRO A 67 -2.74 0.51 1.28
C PRO A 67 -3.84 0.32 2.34
N VAL A 68 -5.00 0.96 2.17
CA VAL A 68 -6.10 0.92 3.15
C VAL A 68 -6.86 -0.42 3.19
N VAL A 69 -6.72 -1.27 2.16
CA VAL A 69 -7.40 -2.58 2.04
C VAL A 69 -6.43 -3.77 2.15
N LEU A 70 -5.13 -3.51 2.32
CA LEU A 70 -4.15 -4.57 2.52
C LEU A 70 -4.39 -5.30 3.84
N ASP A 71 -4.03 -6.58 3.91
CA ASP A 71 -4.02 -7.30 5.18
C ASP A 71 -2.84 -6.83 6.04
N TRP A 72 -3.10 -5.79 6.85
CA TRP A 72 -2.10 -5.20 7.74
C TRP A 72 -1.57 -6.20 8.76
N ARG A 73 -2.42 -7.15 9.22
CA ARG A 73 -2.03 -8.16 10.21
C ARG A 73 -1.10 -9.20 9.61
N ALA A 74 -1.29 -9.52 8.33
CA ALA A 74 -0.37 -10.38 7.58
C ALA A 74 0.94 -9.68 7.18
N GLY A 75 1.11 -8.38 7.48
CA GLY A 75 2.31 -7.62 7.13
C GLY A 75 2.35 -7.12 5.69
N GLU A 76 1.24 -7.20 4.95
CA GLU A 76 1.19 -6.84 3.53
C GLU A 76 1.40 -5.34 3.30
N LEU A 77 1.07 -4.50 4.28
CA LEU A 77 1.39 -3.07 4.24
C LEU A 77 2.91 -2.81 4.34
N ALA A 78 3.61 -3.53 5.22
CA ALA A 78 5.07 -3.42 5.32
C ALA A 78 5.76 -3.96 4.07
N ARG A 79 5.25 -5.07 3.52
CA ARG A 79 5.73 -5.63 2.24
C ARG A 79 5.49 -4.66 1.07
N TYR A 80 4.33 -4.03 1.01
CA TYR A 80 4.03 -2.99 0.03
C TYR A 80 4.98 -1.78 0.16
N ALA A 81 5.23 -1.32 1.39
CA ALA A 81 6.20 -0.27 1.64
C ALA A 81 7.62 -0.68 1.21
N ALA A 82 8.06 -1.91 1.47
CA ALA A 82 9.38 -2.41 1.03
C ALA A 82 9.54 -2.38 -0.49
N MET A 83 8.47 -2.55 -1.26
CA MET A 83 8.51 -2.45 -2.72
C MET A 83 8.69 -1.01 -3.23
N LEU A 84 8.31 0.00 -2.44
CA LEU A 84 8.23 1.40 -2.87
C LEU A 84 9.23 2.32 -2.17
N VAL A 85 9.73 1.92 -1.00
CA VAL A 85 10.61 2.72 -0.15
C VAL A 85 12.01 2.09 -0.14
N PRO A 86 13.08 2.89 -0.25
CA PRO A 86 14.44 2.42 -0.01
C PRO A 86 14.56 1.72 1.35
N HIS A 87 15.12 0.52 1.35
CA HIS A 87 15.32 -0.29 2.54
C HIS A 87 16.58 -1.15 2.37
N GLN A 88 17.01 -1.74 3.47
CA GLN A 88 18.04 -2.77 3.52
C GLN A 88 17.47 -4.00 4.23
N MET A 89 17.93 -5.18 3.84
CA MET A 89 17.61 -6.42 4.55
C MET A 89 18.65 -6.68 5.65
N SER A 90 18.16 -6.88 6.87
CA SER A 90 18.95 -7.28 8.03
C SER A 90 18.56 -8.69 8.46
N MET A 91 19.53 -9.58 8.62
CA MET A 91 19.26 -10.94 9.15
C MET A 91 18.64 -10.92 10.55
N ARG A 92 18.92 -9.88 11.35
CA ARG A 92 18.41 -9.75 12.72
C ARG A 92 17.09 -8.96 12.79
N MET A 93 17.01 -7.86 12.05
CA MET A 93 15.90 -6.90 12.17
C MET A 93 14.86 -7.02 11.06
N GLY A 94 15.08 -7.86 10.05
CA GLY A 94 14.25 -7.92 8.86
C GLY A 94 14.43 -6.69 7.99
N VAL A 95 13.33 -6.13 7.48
CA VAL A 95 13.36 -4.92 6.63
C VAL A 95 13.71 -3.70 7.47
N VAL A 96 14.77 -2.98 7.09
CA VAL A 96 15.18 -1.71 7.70
C VAL A 96 15.01 -0.61 6.67
N PHE A 97 14.00 0.23 6.86
CA PHE A 97 13.71 1.33 5.94
C PHE A 97 14.67 2.49 6.12
N ASN A 98 14.92 3.22 5.03
CA ASN A 98 15.41 4.59 5.15
C ASN A 98 14.33 5.43 5.88
N PRO A 99 14.64 6.07 7.01
CA PRO A 99 13.62 6.70 7.86
C PRO A 99 12.92 7.88 7.17
N GLU A 100 13.67 8.76 6.51
CA GLU A 100 13.12 9.94 5.81
C GLU A 100 12.23 9.52 4.64
N ALA A 101 12.66 8.51 3.87
CA ALA A 101 11.87 8.01 2.75
C ALA A 101 10.58 7.32 3.22
N LEU A 102 10.63 6.60 4.34
CA LEU A 102 9.44 5.99 4.93
C LEU A 102 8.47 7.03 5.48
N GLU A 103 8.97 8.11 6.10
CA GLU A 103 8.15 9.22 6.58
C GLU A 103 7.42 9.92 5.43
N LEU A 104 8.14 10.28 4.36
CA LEU A 104 7.52 10.88 3.18
C LEU A 104 6.50 9.95 2.53
N PHE A 105 6.79 8.65 2.47
CA PHE A 105 5.85 7.65 1.99
C PHE A 105 4.59 7.58 2.85
N ALA A 106 4.73 7.45 4.17
CA ALA A 106 3.62 7.35 5.11
C ALA A 106 2.75 8.62 5.06
N MET A 107 3.37 9.80 5.03
CA MET A 107 2.68 11.07 4.92
C MET A 107 1.90 11.16 3.62
N ARG A 108 2.56 10.88 2.48
CA ARG A 108 1.88 10.82 1.17
C ARG A 108 0.69 9.87 1.17
N LYS A 109 0.81 8.68 1.78
CA LYS A 109 -0.31 7.75 1.90
C LYS A 109 -1.42 8.27 2.79
N ALA A 110 -1.11 8.96 3.89
CA ALA A 110 -2.13 9.58 4.74
C ALA A 110 -2.96 10.62 3.98
N PHE A 111 -2.31 11.51 3.22
CA PHE A 111 -2.98 12.50 2.36
C PHE A 111 -3.94 11.84 1.36
N ILE A 112 -3.46 10.83 0.64
CA ILE A 112 -4.24 10.14 -0.40
C ILE A 112 -5.39 9.34 0.20
N VAL A 113 -5.11 8.50 1.20
CA VAL A 113 -6.09 7.60 1.79
C VAL A 113 -7.18 8.38 2.49
N TYR A 114 -6.84 9.42 3.27
CA TYR A 114 -7.84 10.23 3.92
C TYR A 114 -8.78 10.93 2.93
N SER A 115 -8.20 11.54 1.89
CA SER A 115 -8.96 12.21 0.83
C SER A 115 -9.90 11.24 0.10
N TRP A 116 -9.39 10.06 -0.28
CA TRP A 116 -10.15 9.01 -0.96
C TRP A 116 -11.30 8.49 -0.08
N LEU A 117 -11.03 8.19 1.20
CA LEU A 117 -12.05 7.75 2.15
C LEU A 117 -13.15 8.82 2.33
N LYS A 118 -12.78 10.11 2.41
CA LYS A 118 -13.75 11.22 2.51
C LYS A 118 -14.59 11.36 1.25
N GLN A 119 -13.96 11.33 0.07
CA GLN A 119 -14.65 11.42 -1.22
C GLN A 119 -15.74 10.36 -1.35
N HIS A 120 -15.46 9.14 -0.88
CA HIS A 120 -16.40 8.03 -0.90
C HIS A 120 -17.30 7.93 0.35
N LYS A 121 -17.33 9.00 1.17
CA LYS A 121 -18.19 9.13 2.37
C LYS A 121 -18.02 7.97 3.35
N ILE A 122 -16.78 7.50 3.52
CA ILE A 122 -16.46 6.41 4.43
C ILE A 122 -16.45 6.94 5.88
N PRO A 123 -17.23 6.34 6.79
CA PRO A 123 -17.25 6.78 8.18
C PRO A 123 -15.89 6.55 8.84
N LYS A 124 -15.54 7.38 9.82
CA LYS A 124 -14.28 7.27 10.58
C LYS A 124 -13.02 7.30 9.70
N SER A 125 -13.06 8.01 8.57
CA SER A 125 -11.93 8.20 7.64
C SER A 125 -10.62 8.58 8.35
N LYS A 126 -10.71 9.50 9.32
CA LYS A 126 -9.57 9.97 10.15
C LYS A 126 -8.95 8.82 10.95
N LEU A 127 -9.78 8.02 11.63
CA LEU A 127 -9.32 6.87 12.43
C LEU A 127 -8.64 5.81 11.56
N LYS A 128 -9.26 5.43 10.43
CA LYS A 128 -8.67 4.41 9.53
C LYS A 128 -7.33 4.85 8.95
N THR A 129 -7.20 6.13 8.61
CA THR A 129 -5.93 6.72 8.14
C THR A 129 -4.88 6.74 9.25
N ARG A 130 -5.25 7.12 10.48
CA ARG A 130 -4.36 7.07 11.66
C ARG A 130 -3.85 5.66 11.92
N ASP A 131 -4.73 4.66 11.86
CA ASP A 131 -4.36 3.27 12.11
C ASP A 131 -3.41 2.75 11.02
N MET A 132 -3.63 3.10 9.76
CA MET A 132 -2.70 2.78 8.67
C MET A 132 -1.32 3.42 8.90
N ALA A 133 -1.26 4.70 9.25
CA ALA A 133 0.00 5.39 9.55
C ALA A 133 0.72 4.74 10.74
N ARG A 134 -0.04 4.32 11.77
CA ARG A 134 0.50 3.62 12.95
C ARG A 134 1.14 2.29 12.57
N MET A 135 0.54 1.55 11.64
CA MET A 135 1.14 0.30 11.13
C MET A 135 2.48 0.52 10.41
N LEU A 136 2.75 1.73 9.92
CA LEU A 136 4.03 2.14 9.36
C LEU A 136 4.99 2.78 10.40
N GLY A 137 4.57 2.88 11.66
CA GLY A 137 5.37 3.46 12.75
C GLY A 137 5.14 4.95 13.02
N PHE A 138 4.12 5.57 12.40
CA PHE A 138 3.85 7.01 12.54
C PHE A 138 2.56 7.30 13.30
N VAL A 139 2.54 8.42 14.03
CA VAL A 139 1.34 8.92 14.70
C VAL A 139 0.91 10.22 14.02
N ALA A 140 -0.22 10.17 13.32
CA ALA A 140 -0.79 11.35 12.67
C ALA A 140 -1.64 12.18 13.65
N GLY A 141 -1.23 13.43 13.89
CA GLY A 141 -1.97 14.43 14.67
C GLY A 141 -3.26 14.88 13.98
N ASP A 142 -4.12 15.61 14.70
CA ASP A 142 -5.37 16.13 14.13
C ASP A 142 -5.08 17.23 13.09
N GLU A 143 -4.00 17.96 13.30
CA GLU A 143 -3.51 19.07 12.47
C GLU A 143 -3.27 18.63 11.02
N LEU A 144 -2.80 17.40 10.80
CA LEU A 144 -2.63 16.85 9.46
C LEU A 144 -3.97 16.76 8.70
N PHE A 145 -5.01 16.29 9.38
CA PHE A 145 -6.32 16.13 8.76
C PHE A 145 -7.00 17.47 8.54
N ASP A 146 -6.83 18.39 9.49
CA ASP A 146 -7.33 19.76 9.37
C ASP A 146 -6.65 20.47 8.18
N LEU A 147 -5.35 20.24 7.97
CA LEU A 147 -4.61 20.72 6.79
C LEU A 147 -5.17 20.14 5.48
N ILE A 148 -5.45 18.83 5.43
CA ILE A 148 -6.03 18.19 4.24
C ILE A 148 -7.44 18.72 3.96
N ASP A 149 -8.23 18.95 5.00
CA ASP A 149 -9.59 19.49 4.88
C ASP A 149 -9.61 20.95 4.43
N ALA A 150 -8.62 21.74 4.85
CA ALA A 150 -8.43 23.12 4.38
C ALA A 150 -7.96 23.18 2.92
N HIS A 151 -7.26 22.15 2.44
CA HIS A 151 -6.73 22.07 1.07
C HIS A 151 -7.08 20.72 0.40
N PRO A 152 -8.35 20.50 0.02
CA PRO A 152 -8.78 19.25 -0.57
C PRO A 152 -8.02 18.93 -1.86
N ILE A 153 -7.53 17.70 -1.97
CA ILE A 153 -6.93 17.20 -3.22
C ILE A 153 -8.06 16.98 -4.22
N SER A 154 -7.99 17.63 -5.38
CA SER A 154 -8.95 17.38 -6.47
C SER A 154 -8.79 15.95 -6.98
N PRO A 155 -9.88 15.22 -7.23
CA PRO A 155 -9.79 13.86 -7.76
C PRO A 155 -9.14 13.90 -9.15
N SER A 156 -8.09 13.09 -9.33
CA SER A 156 -7.57 12.69 -10.64
C SER A 156 -8.46 11.61 -11.25
#